data_AF-A0A0G1MLJ8-F1
#
_entry.id   AF-A0A0G1MLJ8-F1
#
_cell.length_a   1.000
_cell.length_b   1.000
_cell.length_c   1.000
_cell.angle_alpha   90.00
_cell.angle_beta   90.00
_cell.angle_gamma   90.00
#
_symmetry.space_group_name_H-M   'P 1'
#
loop_
_entity.id
_entity.type
_entity.pdbx_description
1 polymer ?
#
loop_
_entity_poly.entity_id
_entity_poly.type
_entity_poly.pdbx_seq_one_letter_code
_entity_poly.pdbx_strand_id
1 'polypeptide(L)'
;MTIRTLIVGYEPPSDLAALNPRDRRNAEYFSKLLGEHNLGELHYSSQENFCEKLDALDPIIVIVFDSSTAREVSEYKRDTFVYVAESPSSVFHRKTEVESRQLKNEKIFREAAGLLRQIIEEGEEKLVAARRYAAMSFQDKYDMVVQMLISDDEKIHKMGRELINRNDIDPDFIWIRVKLIADLWQNADAKGRQEFTEAAIQGHVSNGIAHQMKDFTDADGQIYKQFMFHDVHGKDVNEIRLVPVATPDMGKYDYEALFSKHETPIGSRTDLEAGIWKTERDIQMSNSNDEPTDSPLNPAEKLHK
;
A
#
# COMPACT_ATOMS: atom_id res chain seq x y z
N MET A 1 -2.46 -28.06 17.08
CA MET A 1 -2.73 -26.68 17.52
C MET A 1 -4.07 -26.27 16.96
N THR A 2 -5.01 -25.83 17.80
CA THR A 2 -6.31 -25.33 17.33
C THR A 2 -6.25 -23.81 17.33
N ILE A 3 -6.42 -23.18 16.17
CA ILE A 3 -6.47 -21.73 16.08
C ILE A 3 -7.94 -21.30 16.08
N ARG A 4 -8.25 -20.30 16.90
CA ARG A 4 -9.59 -19.76 17.09
C ARG A 4 -9.72 -18.39 16.43
N THR A 5 -10.86 -18.18 15.80
CA THR A 5 -11.27 -16.89 15.24
C THR A 5 -12.57 -16.46 15.90
N LEU A 6 -12.64 -15.20 16.34
CA LEU A 6 -13.84 -14.62 16.91
C LEU A 6 -14.53 -13.72 15.89
N ILE A 7 -15.84 -13.91 15.71
CA ILE A 7 -16.68 -13.05 14.89
C ILE A 7 -17.60 -12.26 15.83
N VAL A 8 -17.51 -10.93 15.78
CA VAL A 8 -18.30 -10.03 16.65
C VAL A 8 -19.36 -9.32 15.82
N GLY A 9 -20.62 -9.38 16.29
CA GLY A 9 -21.74 -8.70 15.64
C GLY A 9 -22.41 -9.51 14.51
N TYR A 10 -22.10 -10.80 14.41
CA TYR A 10 -22.82 -11.75 13.58
C TYR A 10 -22.95 -13.08 14.31
N GLU A 11 -24.13 -13.66 14.27
CA GLU A 11 -24.39 -15.02 14.71
C GLU A 11 -25.15 -15.75 13.60
N PRO A 12 -24.66 -16.91 13.13
CA PRO A 12 -25.34 -17.65 12.08
C PRO A 12 -26.70 -18.13 12.59
N PRO A 13 -27.78 -17.90 11.83
CA PRO A 13 -29.12 -18.32 12.23
C PRO A 13 -29.21 -19.85 12.29
N SER A 14 -29.91 -20.37 13.31
CA SER A 14 -30.12 -21.81 13.48
C SER A 14 -31.07 -22.41 12.44
N ASP A 15 -31.98 -21.60 11.87
CA ASP A 15 -32.91 -22.01 10.82
C ASP A 15 -33.07 -20.91 9.76
N LEU A 16 -32.57 -21.18 8.55
CA LEU A 16 -32.68 -20.27 7.40
C LEU A 16 -34.10 -20.16 6.86
N ALA A 17 -34.96 -21.18 7.06
CA ALA A 17 -36.31 -21.21 6.52
C ALA A 17 -37.26 -20.28 7.30
N ALA A 18 -36.96 -19.99 8.56
CA ALA A 18 -37.70 -19.06 9.40
C ALA A 18 -37.40 -17.57 9.11
N LEU A 19 -36.39 -17.28 8.30
CA LEU A 19 -35.98 -15.91 7.98
C LEU A 19 -36.80 -15.32 6.84
N ASN A 20 -37.00 -14.01 6.89
CA ASN A 20 -37.53 -13.28 5.74
C ASN A 20 -36.55 -13.37 4.55
N PRO A 21 -37.01 -13.15 3.30
CA PRO A 21 -36.16 -13.33 2.11
C PRO A 21 -34.87 -12.51 2.10
N ARG A 22 -34.87 -11.31 2.72
CA ARG A 22 -33.67 -10.46 2.80
C ARG A 22 -32.64 -11.07 3.73
N ASP A 23 -33.05 -11.43 4.94
CA ASP A 23 -32.15 -11.95 5.97
C ASP A 23 -31.65 -13.35 5.61
N ARG A 24 -32.51 -14.16 4.98
CA ARG A 24 -32.12 -15.45 4.41
C ARG A 24 -31.00 -15.31 3.39
N ARG A 25 -31.12 -14.39 2.43
CA ARG A 25 -30.07 -14.14 1.42
C ARG A 25 -28.76 -13.69 2.06
N ASN A 26 -28.82 -12.82 3.06
CA ASN A 26 -27.64 -12.35 3.78
C ASN A 26 -26.96 -13.52 4.51
N ALA A 27 -27.73 -14.34 5.23
CA ALA A 27 -27.22 -15.50 5.95
C ALA A 27 -26.64 -16.58 5.02
N GLU A 28 -27.29 -16.87 3.88
CA GLU A 28 -26.76 -17.77 2.86
C GLU A 28 -25.41 -17.28 2.32
N TYR A 29 -25.29 -15.98 2.03
CA TYR A 29 -24.03 -15.38 1.57
C TYR A 29 -22.91 -15.51 2.62
N PHE A 30 -23.16 -15.14 3.88
CA PHE A 30 -22.14 -15.25 4.94
C PHE A 30 -21.80 -16.70 5.28
N SER A 31 -22.78 -17.61 5.26
CA SER A 31 -22.53 -19.03 5.48
C SER A 31 -21.63 -19.62 4.39
N LYS A 32 -21.86 -19.23 3.13
CA LYS A 32 -20.99 -19.60 2.02
C LYS A 32 -19.58 -19.04 2.22
N LEU A 33 -19.46 -17.75 2.50
CA LEU A 33 -18.17 -17.07 2.69
C LEU A 33 -17.36 -17.70 3.84
N LEU A 34 -18.00 -17.99 4.98
CA LEU A 34 -17.38 -18.66 6.12
C LEU A 34 -16.98 -20.11 5.82
N GLY A 35 -17.70 -20.80 4.93
CA GLY A 35 -17.41 -22.17 4.53
C GLY A 35 -16.30 -22.29 3.47
N GLU A 36 -16.09 -21.27 2.65
CA GLU A 36 -15.06 -21.25 1.59
C GLU A 36 -13.66 -20.97 2.13
N HIS A 37 -13.55 -20.29 3.27
CA HIS A 37 -12.28 -19.87 3.86
C HIS A 37 -12.01 -20.64 5.16
N ASN A 38 -10.87 -21.31 5.26
CA ASN A 38 -10.47 -21.98 6.51
C ASN A 38 -10.05 -20.95 7.55
N LEU A 39 -10.98 -20.60 8.43
CA LEU A 39 -10.79 -19.64 9.53
C LEU A 39 -10.52 -20.31 10.88
N GLY A 40 -10.15 -21.60 10.89
CA GLY A 40 -9.97 -22.37 12.11
C GLY A 40 -11.29 -22.62 12.85
N GLU A 41 -11.24 -22.66 14.18
CA GLU A 41 -12.42 -22.81 15.02
C GLU A 41 -13.12 -21.45 15.17
N LEU A 42 -14.32 -21.34 14.59
CA LEU A 42 -15.13 -20.13 14.63
C LEU A 42 -15.93 -20.02 15.92
N HIS A 43 -15.82 -18.87 16.59
CA HIS A 43 -16.66 -18.49 17.71
C HIS A 43 -17.38 -17.18 17.40
N TYR A 44 -18.58 -17.02 17.97
CA TYR A 44 -19.43 -15.87 17.74
C TYR A 44 -19.70 -15.12 19.05
N SER A 45 -19.83 -13.81 18.94
CA SER A 45 -20.13 -12.91 20.06
C SER A 45 -20.97 -11.73 19.61
N SER A 46 -21.75 -11.19 20.54
CA SER A 46 -22.37 -9.87 20.38
C SER A 46 -21.34 -8.77 20.67
N GLN A 47 -21.69 -7.53 20.34
CA GLN A 47 -20.91 -6.35 20.71
C GLN A 47 -20.86 -6.09 22.23
N GLU A 48 -21.78 -6.67 23.01
CA GLU A 48 -21.85 -6.41 24.46
C GLU A 48 -20.94 -7.34 25.28
N ASN A 49 -20.62 -8.53 24.75
CA ASN A 49 -19.93 -9.59 25.49
C ASN A 49 -18.64 -10.07 24.84
N PHE A 50 -18.11 -9.33 23.85
CA PHE A 50 -16.90 -9.77 23.16
C PHE A 50 -15.66 -9.78 24.08
N CYS A 51 -15.56 -8.90 25.08
CA CYS A 51 -14.42 -8.87 26.00
C CYS A 51 -14.24 -10.21 26.74
N GLU A 52 -15.32 -10.78 27.28
CA GLU A 52 -15.29 -12.08 27.95
C GLU A 52 -14.85 -13.20 27.00
N LYS A 53 -15.28 -13.13 25.74
CA LYS A 53 -14.90 -14.09 24.70
C LYS A 53 -13.44 -13.94 24.28
N LEU A 54 -12.92 -12.71 24.21
CA LEU A 54 -11.51 -12.45 23.92
C LEU A 54 -10.62 -13.07 24.99
N ASP A 55 -10.97 -12.91 26.28
CA ASP A 55 -10.20 -13.48 27.39
C ASP A 55 -10.28 -15.01 27.42
N ALA A 56 -11.46 -15.57 27.19
CA ALA A 56 -11.68 -17.02 27.27
C ALA A 56 -11.06 -17.78 26.09
N LEU A 57 -11.12 -17.22 24.88
CA LEU A 57 -10.72 -17.92 23.66
C LEU A 57 -9.28 -17.59 23.25
N ASP A 58 -8.79 -16.41 23.63
CA ASP A 58 -7.52 -15.84 23.19
C ASP A 58 -7.31 -15.94 21.66
N PRO A 59 -8.23 -15.38 20.83
CA PRO A 59 -8.17 -15.54 19.38
C PRO A 59 -7.03 -14.70 18.77
N ILE A 60 -6.40 -15.22 17.72
CA ILE A 60 -5.42 -14.44 16.93
C ILE A 60 -6.10 -13.57 15.85
N ILE A 61 -7.30 -13.95 15.43
CA ILE A 61 -8.10 -13.19 14.46
C ILE A 61 -9.45 -12.84 15.07
N VAL A 62 -9.83 -11.57 14.93
CA VAL A 62 -11.19 -11.08 15.19
C VAL A 62 -11.73 -10.43 13.92
N ILE A 63 -12.94 -10.84 13.51
CA ILE A 63 -13.67 -10.20 12.41
C ILE A 63 -14.86 -9.44 13.01
N VAL A 64 -14.94 -8.16 12.70
CA VAL A 64 -16.03 -7.27 13.12
C VAL A 64 -16.69 -6.63 11.89
N PHE A 65 -17.84 -5.99 12.08
CA PHE A 65 -18.65 -5.43 10.98
C PHE A 65 -18.78 -3.91 11.00
N ASP A 66 -18.08 -3.25 11.91
CA ASP A 66 -18.05 -1.81 12.04
C ASP A 66 -16.71 -1.34 12.66
N SER A 67 -16.33 -0.10 12.37
CA SER A 67 -15.05 0.46 12.82
C SER A 67 -15.01 0.81 14.31
N SER A 68 -16.17 0.99 14.97
CA SER A 68 -16.22 1.29 16.40
C SER A 68 -15.82 0.07 17.21
N THR A 69 -16.48 -1.07 16.94
CA THR A 69 -16.15 -2.36 17.54
C THR A 69 -14.71 -2.75 17.23
N ALA A 70 -14.23 -2.48 16.00
CA ALA A 70 -12.84 -2.75 15.63
C ALA A 70 -11.85 -2.04 16.55
N ARG A 71 -12.11 -0.76 16.82
CA ARG A 71 -11.28 0.06 17.69
C ARG A 71 -11.32 -0.45 19.13
N GLU A 72 -12.50 -0.77 19.65
CA GLU A 72 -12.66 -1.29 21.01
C GLU A 72 -11.93 -2.62 21.20
N VAL A 73 -12.03 -3.54 20.23
CA VAL A 73 -11.28 -4.81 20.25
C VAL A 73 -9.77 -4.55 20.24
N SER A 74 -9.27 -3.70 19.34
CA SER A 74 -7.84 -3.37 19.27
C SER A 74 -7.31 -2.68 20.53
N GLU A 75 -8.13 -1.85 21.19
CA GLU A 75 -7.77 -1.21 22.46
C GLU A 75 -7.73 -2.21 23.62
N TYR A 76 -8.68 -3.15 23.66
CA TYR A 76 -8.78 -4.18 24.71
C TYR A 76 -7.72 -5.28 24.56
N LYS A 77 -7.53 -5.80 23.35
CA LYS A 77 -6.64 -6.92 23.05
C LYS A 77 -5.79 -6.62 21.81
N ARG A 78 -4.62 -6.04 22.06
CA ARG A 78 -3.69 -5.56 21.02
C ARG A 78 -2.98 -6.68 20.26
N ASP A 79 -2.87 -7.88 20.82
CA ASP A 79 -2.12 -9.00 20.22
C ASP A 79 -2.94 -9.83 19.22
N THR A 80 -4.00 -9.24 18.65
CA THR A 80 -4.96 -9.86 17.75
C THR A 80 -5.08 -9.05 16.46
N PHE A 81 -5.21 -9.73 15.32
CA PHE A 81 -5.54 -9.10 14.04
C PHE A 81 -7.04 -8.82 13.96
N VAL A 82 -7.40 -7.55 13.82
CA VAL A 82 -8.79 -7.10 13.71
C VAL A 82 -9.12 -6.76 12.26
N TYR A 83 -10.07 -7.47 11.68
CA TYR A 83 -10.56 -7.24 10.32
C TYR A 83 -11.97 -6.66 10.33
N VAL A 84 -12.21 -5.64 9.50
CA VAL A 84 -13.52 -4.97 9.40
C VAL A 84 -14.22 -5.35 8.10
N ALA A 85 -15.12 -6.32 8.17
CA ALA A 85 -15.95 -6.77 7.06
C ALA A 85 -17.18 -5.88 6.86
N GLU A 86 -17.77 -5.93 5.67
CA GLU A 86 -19.07 -5.30 5.41
C GLU A 86 -20.17 -6.02 6.19
N SER A 87 -21.00 -5.27 6.90
CA SER A 87 -22.08 -5.84 7.71
C SER A 87 -23.02 -6.74 6.91
N PRO A 88 -23.48 -7.88 7.48
CA PRO A 88 -24.49 -8.73 6.87
C PRO A 88 -25.74 -7.98 6.42
N SER A 89 -26.12 -6.94 7.16
CA SER A 89 -27.28 -6.12 6.85
C SER A 89 -27.08 -5.15 5.67
N SER A 90 -25.84 -4.82 5.32
CA SER A 90 -25.47 -3.78 4.34
C SER A 90 -25.07 -4.33 2.97
N VAL A 91 -24.52 -5.55 2.88
CA VAL A 91 -23.97 -6.11 1.62
C VAL A 91 -24.91 -5.95 0.44
N PHE A 92 -26.20 -6.24 0.63
CA PHE A 92 -27.20 -6.21 -0.45
C PHE A 92 -28.11 -4.98 -0.47
N HIS A 93 -27.81 -3.93 0.31
CA HIS A 93 -28.70 -2.76 0.41
C HIS A 93 -28.77 -1.95 -0.90
N ARG A 94 -27.65 -1.80 -1.62
CA ARG A 94 -27.58 -1.02 -2.87
C ARG A 94 -27.05 -1.89 -4.00
N LYS A 95 -27.89 -2.17 -5.01
CA LYS A 95 -27.57 -3.09 -6.11
C LYS A 95 -26.25 -2.76 -6.82
N THR A 96 -25.97 -1.48 -7.04
CA THR A 96 -24.76 -0.99 -7.71
C THR A 96 -23.48 -1.19 -6.90
N GLU A 97 -23.58 -1.43 -5.59
CA GLU A 97 -22.44 -1.56 -4.68
C GLU A 97 -22.21 -3.00 -4.21
N VAL A 98 -23.10 -3.94 -4.58
CA VAL A 98 -23.06 -5.33 -4.07
C VAL A 98 -21.76 -6.03 -4.44
N GLU A 99 -21.36 -5.98 -5.71
CA GLU A 99 -20.14 -6.64 -6.19
C GLU A 99 -18.90 -6.09 -5.48
N SER A 100 -18.82 -4.76 -5.33
CA SER A 100 -17.72 -4.10 -4.60
C SER A 100 -17.65 -4.53 -3.14
N ARG A 101 -18.80 -4.61 -2.44
CA ARG A 101 -18.87 -5.08 -1.05
C ARG A 101 -18.50 -6.56 -0.90
N GLN A 102 -18.96 -7.39 -1.83
CA GLN A 102 -18.62 -8.82 -1.84
C GLN A 102 -17.13 -9.03 -2.09
N LEU A 103 -16.53 -8.30 -3.03
CA LEU A 103 -15.09 -8.33 -3.29
C LEU A 103 -14.27 -7.90 -2.07
N LYS A 104 -14.72 -6.87 -1.34
CA LYS A 104 -14.08 -6.42 -0.10
C LYS A 104 -14.10 -7.52 0.98
N ASN A 105 -15.25 -8.16 1.18
CA ASN A 105 -15.37 -9.29 2.10
C ASN A 105 -14.49 -10.48 1.67
N GLU A 106 -14.52 -10.87 0.40
CA GLU A 106 -13.67 -11.93 -0.14
C GLU A 106 -12.18 -11.68 0.13
N LYS A 107 -11.73 -10.43 -0.07
CA LYS A 107 -10.36 -10.03 0.21
C LYS A 107 -10.02 -10.24 1.70
N ILE A 108 -10.85 -9.73 2.60
CA ILE A 108 -10.65 -9.84 4.05
C ILE A 108 -10.58 -11.30 4.51
N PHE A 109 -11.53 -12.12 4.09
CA PHE A 109 -11.61 -13.51 4.54
C PHE A 109 -10.46 -14.35 3.97
N ARG A 110 -10.05 -14.07 2.72
CA ARG A 110 -8.87 -14.69 2.11
C ARG A 110 -7.58 -14.31 2.84
N GLU A 111 -7.41 -13.05 3.21
CA GLU A 111 -6.25 -12.57 3.97
C GLU A 111 -6.18 -13.24 5.34
N ALA A 112 -7.30 -13.23 6.08
CA ALA A 112 -7.41 -13.90 7.38
C ALA A 112 -7.07 -15.40 7.28
N ALA A 113 -7.65 -16.11 6.31
CA ALA A 113 -7.36 -17.52 6.08
C ALA A 113 -5.90 -17.77 5.63
N GLY A 114 -5.31 -16.84 4.87
CA GLY A 114 -3.91 -16.89 4.47
C GLY A 114 -2.96 -16.79 5.67
N LEU A 115 -3.23 -15.87 6.59
CA LEU A 115 -2.47 -15.74 7.84
C LEU A 115 -2.57 -17.01 8.69
N LEU A 116 -3.78 -17.54 8.89
CA LEU A 116 -3.96 -18.78 9.65
C LEU A 116 -3.24 -19.95 9.02
N ARG A 117 -3.29 -20.07 7.69
CA ARG A 117 -2.57 -21.12 6.98
C ARG A 117 -1.07 -21.09 7.27
N GLN A 118 -0.45 -19.91 7.20
CA GLN A 118 0.97 -19.75 7.55
C GLN A 118 1.25 -20.14 9.00
N ILE A 119 0.39 -19.76 9.93
CA ILE A 119 0.55 -20.12 11.34
C ILE A 119 0.40 -21.65 11.54
N ILE A 120 -0.52 -22.30 10.83
CA ILE A 120 -0.71 -23.75 10.89
C ILE A 120 0.50 -24.48 10.30
N GLU A 121 1.04 -23.99 9.18
CA GLU A 121 2.18 -24.60 8.47
C GLU A 121 3.51 -24.42 9.22
N GLU A 122 3.76 -23.24 9.78
CA GLU A 122 5.02 -22.89 10.46
C GLU A 122 5.00 -23.13 11.97
N GLY A 123 3.81 -23.32 12.56
CA GLY A 123 3.64 -23.71 13.96
C GLY A 123 3.72 -22.56 14.98
N GLU A 124 4.03 -22.91 16.22
CA GLU A 124 3.91 -22.01 17.39
C GLU A 124 4.82 -20.78 17.31
N GLU A 125 6.04 -20.91 16.77
CA GLU A 125 6.95 -19.77 16.62
C GLU A 125 6.35 -18.68 15.72
N LYS A 126 5.64 -19.08 14.66
CA LYS A 126 4.93 -18.16 13.77
C LYS A 126 3.72 -17.53 14.46
N LEU A 127 3.01 -18.27 15.31
CA LEU A 127 1.92 -17.71 16.12
C LEU A 127 2.44 -16.62 17.07
N VAL A 128 3.55 -16.88 17.78
CA VAL A 128 4.18 -15.91 18.68
C VAL A 128 4.65 -14.68 17.92
N ALA A 129 5.29 -14.86 16.76
CA ALA A 129 5.70 -13.75 15.90
C ALA A 129 4.51 -12.93 15.39
N ALA A 130 3.42 -13.59 14.98
CA ALA A 130 2.20 -12.95 14.51
C ALA A 130 1.53 -12.13 15.62
N ARG A 131 1.43 -12.66 16.85
CA ARG A 131 0.93 -11.92 18.02
C ARG A 131 1.78 -10.70 18.34
N ARG A 132 3.11 -10.87 18.32
CA ARG A 132 4.04 -9.77 18.55
C ARG A 132 3.84 -8.68 17.50
N TYR A 133 3.69 -9.04 16.23
CA TYR A 133 3.43 -8.09 15.14
C TYR A 133 2.08 -7.40 15.29
N ALA A 134 1.01 -8.12 15.62
CA ALA A 134 -0.32 -7.53 15.85
C ALA A 134 -0.29 -6.48 16.96
N ALA A 135 0.49 -6.73 18.03
CA ALA A 135 0.64 -5.82 19.15
C ALA A 135 1.53 -4.59 18.89
N MET A 136 2.22 -4.52 17.74
CA MET A 136 3.13 -3.41 17.43
C MET A 136 2.34 -2.11 17.21
N SER A 137 2.76 -1.05 17.91
CA SER A 137 2.34 0.30 17.57
C SER A 137 2.93 0.73 16.23
N PHE A 138 2.42 1.84 15.68
CA PHE A 138 3.02 2.46 14.50
C PHE A 138 4.53 2.74 14.68
N GLN A 139 4.94 3.21 15.87
CA GLN A 139 6.35 3.48 16.16
C GLN A 139 7.18 2.19 16.20
N ASP A 140 6.65 1.10 16.77
CA ASP A 140 7.34 -0.18 16.78
C ASP A 140 7.54 -0.73 15.36
N LYS A 141 6.52 -0.61 14.49
CA LYS A 141 6.62 -0.99 13.08
C LYS A 141 7.61 -0.10 12.33
N TYR A 142 7.61 1.19 12.60
CA TYR A 142 8.56 2.14 12.03
C TYR A 142 10.01 1.76 12.41
N ASP A 143 10.28 1.54 13.69
CA ASP A 143 11.61 1.18 14.18
C ASP A 143 12.07 -0.18 13.63
N MET A 144 11.16 -1.15 13.52
CA MET A 144 11.41 -2.43 12.86
C MET A 144 11.85 -2.23 11.40
N VAL A 145 11.12 -1.42 10.63
CA VAL A 145 11.47 -1.15 9.22
C VAL A 145 12.81 -0.44 9.11
N VAL A 146 13.08 0.55 9.95
CA VAL A 146 14.38 1.25 9.98
C VAL A 146 15.51 0.26 10.22
N GLN A 147 15.38 -0.60 11.24
CA GLN A 147 16.37 -1.63 11.55
C GLN A 147 16.59 -2.59 10.39
N MET A 148 15.52 -2.98 9.70
CA MET A 148 15.64 -3.82 8.51
C MET A 148 16.40 -3.11 7.39
N LEU A 149 16.12 -1.82 7.14
CA LEU A 149 16.74 -1.04 6.07
C LEU A 149 18.23 -0.76 6.28
N ILE A 150 18.69 -0.67 7.53
CA ILE A 150 20.10 -0.42 7.87
C ILE A 150 20.87 -1.69 8.23
N SER A 151 20.23 -2.87 8.13
CA SER A 151 20.83 -4.14 8.47
C SER A 151 21.96 -4.50 7.50
N ASP A 152 23.08 -4.97 8.03
CA ASP A 152 24.19 -5.53 7.23
C ASP A 152 23.83 -6.88 6.57
N ASP A 153 22.80 -7.56 7.08
CA ASP A 153 22.25 -8.77 6.44
C ASP A 153 21.45 -8.40 5.19
N GLU A 154 21.98 -8.77 4.02
CA GLU A 154 21.39 -8.48 2.70
C GLU A 154 19.96 -9.02 2.53
N LYS A 155 19.65 -10.17 3.15
CA LYS A 155 18.30 -10.76 3.09
C LYS A 155 17.32 -9.90 3.89
N ILE A 156 17.71 -9.49 5.10
CA ILE A 156 16.88 -8.62 5.95
C ILE A 156 16.70 -7.25 5.28
N HIS A 157 17.77 -6.68 4.73
CA HIS A 157 17.72 -5.42 3.99
C HIS A 157 16.79 -5.49 2.77
N LYS A 158 16.88 -6.57 1.99
CA LYS A 158 15.96 -6.82 0.86
C LYS A 158 14.52 -6.95 1.33
N MET A 159 14.25 -7.69 2.40
CA MET A 159 12.91 -7.80 2.98
C MET A 159 12.36 -6.44 3.43
N GLY A 160 13.19 -5.59 4.04
CA GLY A 160 12.80 -4.23 4.41
C GLY A 160 12.38 -3.41 3.19
N ARG A 161 13.18 -3.45 2.12
CA ARG A 161 12.86 -2.77 0.86
C ARG A 161 11.58 -3.28 0.20
N GLU A 162 11.34 -4.59 0.20
CA GLU A 162 10.10 -5.15 -0.34
C GLU A 162 8.90 -4.72 0.49
N LEU A 163 9.03 -4.76 1.82
CA LEU A 163 7.97 -4.42 2.75
C LEU A 163 7.49 -2.98 2.61
N ILE A 164 8.41 -2.00 2.53
CA ILE A 164 8.01 -0.59 2.38
C ILE A 164 7.29 -0.33 1.05
N ASN A 165 7.56 -1.13 0.01
CA ASN A 165 6.98 -0.94 -1.31
C ASN A 165 5.63 -1.63 -1.50
N ARG A 166 5.16 -2.40 -0.51
CA ARG A 166 3.87 -3.08 -0.54
C ARG A 166 2.78 -2.20 0.05
N ASN A 167 1.77 -1.88 -0.77
CA ASN A 167 0.60 -1.10 -0.36
C ASN A 167 -0.57 -1.98 0.10
N ASP A 168 -0.42 -3.30 0.01
CA ASP A 168 -1.50 -4.26 0.12
C ASP A 168 -1.53 -5.02 1.46
N ILE A 169 -0.44 -4.98 2.25
CA ILE A 169 -0.33 -5.74 3.50
C ILE A 169 -0.89 -4.97 4.70
N ASP A 170 -0.39 -3.76 4.93
CA ASP A 170 -0.75 -2.94 6.09
C ASP A 170 -0.77 -1.46 5.66
N PRO A 171 -1.88 -0.73 5.87
CA PRO A 171 -1.98 0.68 5.51
C PRO A 171 -0.94 1.56 6.20
N ASP A 172 -0.40 1.15 7.35
CA ASP A 172 0.66 1.87 8.05
C ASP A 172 1.92 2.01 7.19
N PHE A 173 2.23 1.07 6.28
CA PHE A 173 3.45 1.16 5.47
C PHE A 173 3.48 2.36 4.51
N ILE A 174 2.31 2.88 4.11
CA ILE A 174 2.25 4.15 3.37
C ILE A 174 2.79 5.28 4.25
N TRP A 175 2.33 5.35 5.49
CA TRP A 175 2.74 6.37 6.45
C TRP A 175 4.16 6.17 6.97
N ILE A 176 4.63 4.92 7.10
CA ILE A 176 6.02 4.61 7.43
C ILE A 176 6.94 5.14 6.32
N ARG A 177 6.62 4.96 5.04
CA ARG A 177 7.41 5.56 3.94
C ARG A 177 7.45 7.08 4.02
N VAL A 178 6.30 7.72 4.24
CA VAL A 178 6.23 9.18 4.39
C VAL A 178 7.10 9.64 5.56
N LYS A 179 7.03 8.94 6.70
CA LYS A 179 7.84 9.23 7.87
C LYS A 179 9.33 9.00 7.61
N LEU A 180 9.72 7.93 6.92
CA LEU A 180 11.13 7.66 6.55
C LEU A 180 11.69 8.81 5.71
N ILE A 181 10.94 9.26 4.69
CA ILE A 181 11.33 10.40 3.86
C ILE A 181 11.48 11.67 4.70
N ALA A 182 10.51 11.95 5.56
CA ALA A 182 10.53 13.14 6.41
C ALA A 182 11.69 13.11 7.40
N ASP A 183 11.92 11.98 8.08
CA ASP A 183 13.00 11.82 9.05
C ASP A 183 14.36 11.91 8.37
N LEU A 184 14.55 11.31 7.18
CA LEU A 184 15.78 11.47 6.39
C LEU A 184 16.03 12.94 6.04
N TRP A 185 15.02 13.65 5.54
CA TRP A 185 15.16 15.06 5.18
C TRP A 185 15.45 15.98 6.38
N GLN A 186 14.77 15.74 7.51
CA GLN A 186 14.92 16.57 8.71
C GLN A 186 16.27 16.40 9.41
N ASN A 187 16.83 15.18 9.34
CA ASN A 187 18.09 14.82 9.99
C ASN A 187 19.31 14.90 9.07
N ALA A 188 19.12 14.99 7.75
CA ALA A 188 20.21 15.22 6.82
C ALA A 188 20.83 16.62 6.98
N ASP A 189 22.15 16.68 6.87
CA ASP A 189 22.89 17.92 6.64
C ASP A 189 22.67 18.43 5.20
N ALA A 190 23.28 19.57 4.85
CA ALA A 190 23.14 20.13 3.51
C ALA A 190 23.56 19.14 2.42
N LYS A 191 24.63 18.37 2.66
CA LYS A 191 25.13 17.38 1.70
C LYS A 191 24.18 16.21 1.54
N GLY A 192 23.66 15.66 2.63
CA GLY A 192 22.66 14.59 2.61
C GLY A 192 21.36 15.02 1.93
N ARG A 193 20.94 16.29 2.08
CA ARG A 193 19.77 16.85 1.38
C ARG A 193 19.99 16.98 -0.12
N GLN A 194 21.20 17.37 -0.53
CA GLN A 194 21.60 17.33 -1.93
C GLN A 194 21.53 15.90 -2.48
N GLU A 195 22.17 14.94 -1.80
CA GLU A 195 22.18 13.53 -2.25
C GLU A 195 20.79 12.93 -2.32
N PHE A 196 19.93 13.24 -1.34
CA PHE A 196 18.53 12.82 -1.32
C PHE A 196 17.75 13.33 -2.54
N THR A 197 17.85 14.63 -2.83
CA THR A 197 17.20 15.24 -4.00
C THR A 197 17.77 14.69 -5.31
N GLU A 198 19.09 14.52 -5.40
CA GLU A 198 19.74 13.95 -6.58
C GLU A 198 19.29 12.51 -6.83
N ALA A 199 19.16 11.70 -5.78
CA ALA A 199 18.66 10.33 -5.89
C ALA A 199 17.22 10.28 -6.42
N ALA A 200 16.34 11.20 -5.95
CA ALA A 200 14.98 11.31 -6.46
C ALA A 200 14.96 11.64 -7.97
N ILE A 201 15.75 12.63 -8.39
CA ILE A 201 15.83 13.03 -9.80
C ILE A 201 16.47 11.94 -10.67
N GLN A 202 17.47 11.23 -10.15
CA GLN A 202 18.09 10.13 -10.88
C GLN A 202 17.11 8.97 -11.11
N GLY A 203 16.06 8.83 -10.30
CA GLY A 203 14.92 7.97 -10.62
C GLY A 203 14.25 8.37 -11.94
N HIS A 204 13.99 9.66 -12.16
CA HIS A 204 13.40 10.17 -13.39
C HIS A 204 14.32 10.05 -14.59
N VAL A 205 15.62 10.35 -14.42
CA VAL A 205 16.62 10.22 -15.47
C VAL A 205 16.82 8.75 -15.87
N SER A 206 16.91 7.83 -14.91
CA SER A 206 17.00 6.39 -15.18
C SER A 206 15.75 5.85 -15.88
N ASN A 207 14.59 6.44 -15.59
CA ASN A 207 13.35 6.14 -16.29
C ASN A 207 13.25 6.86 -17.64
N GLY A 208 14.24 7.63 -18.09
CA GLY A 208 14.18 8.36 -19.36
C GLY A 208 12.98 9.31 -19.43
N ILE A 209 12.78 10.09 -18.37
CA ILE A 209 11.76 11.16 -18.29
C ILE A 209 12.44 12.52 -18.05
N ALA A 210 13.73 12.51 -17.71
CA ALA A 210 14.54 13.69 -17.54
C ALA A 210 15.97 13.45 -18.04
N HIS A 211 16.70 14.53 -18.34
CA HIS A 211 18.14 14.48 -18.57
C HIS A 211 18.85 15.65 -17.89
N GLN A 212 20.12 15.45 -17.53
CA GLN A 212 20.93 16.50 -16.91
C GLN A 212 21.41 17.50 -17.97
N MET A 213 21.21 18.78 -17.72
CA MET A 213 21.76 19.89 -18.50
C MET A 213 23.09 20.37 -17.90
N LYS A 214 23.74 21.36 -18.53
CA LYS A 214 24.90 22.03 -17.91
C LYS A 214 24.50 22.65 -16.57
N ASP A 215 25.40 22.66 -15.60
CA ASP A 215 25.14 23.29 -14.31
C ASP A 215 24.85 24.80 -14.46
N PHE A 216 23.99 25.33 -13.59
CA PHE A 216 23.65 26.74 -13.49
C PHE A 216 24.41 27.38 -12.33
N THR A 217 24.86 28.61 -12.53
CA THR A 217 25.42 29.42 -11.46
C THR A 217 24.58 30.67 -11.35
N ASP A 218 24.01 30.93 -10.17
CA ASP A 218 23.20 32.12 -9.94
C ASP A 218 24.07 33.38 -9.74
N ALA A 219 23.40 34.52 -9.55
CA ALA A 219 24.07 35.82 -9.35
C ALA A 219 24.93 35.87 -8.07
N ASP A 220 24.64 35.02 -7.08
CA ASP A 220 25.35 34.95 -5.81
C ASP A 220 26.51 33.94 -5.86
N GLY A 221 26.73 33.29 -7.02
CA GLY A 221 27.77 32.29 -7.24
C GLY A 221 27.38 30.88 -6.79
N GLN A 222 26.12 30.65 -6.39
CA GLN A 222 25.65 29.34 -6.00
C GLN A 222 25.47 28.44 -7.24
N ILE A 223 26.00 27.22 -7.16
CA ILE A 223 25.92 26.23 -8.24
C ILE A 223 24.69 25.35 -8.05
N TYR A 224 23.98 25.06 -9.14
CA TYR A 224 22.84 24.15 -9.20
C TYR A 224 23.05 23.15 -10.32
N LYS A 225 22.80 21.87 -10.02
CA LYS A 225 22.61 20.85 -11.07
C LYS A 225 21.24 21.06 -11.70
N GLN A 226 21.18 21.05 -13.02
CA GLN A 226 19.96 21.32 -13.77
C GLN A 226 19.45 20.07 -14.47
N PHE A 227 18.15 19.82 -14.39
CA PHE A 227 17.52 18.68 -15.03
C PHE A 227 16.30 19.12 -15.83
N MET A 228 16.27 18.81 -17.12
CA MET A 228 15.14 19.07 -18.01
C MET A 228 14.26 17.83 -18.07
N PHE A 229 12.97 18.01 -17.81
CA PHE A 229 11.97 16.97 -18.04
C PHE A 229 11.50 16.98 -19.50
N HIS A 230 11.11 15.80 -19.98
CA HIS A 230 10.57 15.63 -21.31
C HIS A 230 9.33 14.73 -21.29
N ASP A 231 8.47 14.90 -22.29
CA ASP A 231 7.25 14.14 -22.45
C ASP A 231 7.52 12.68 -22.86
N VAL A 232 6.44 11.90 -22.98
CA VAL A 232 6.46 10.50 -23.42
C VAL A 232 7.05 10.29 -24.82
N HIS A 233 7.16 11.35 -25.61
CA HIS A 233 7.75 11.33 -26.95
C HIS A 233 9.21 11.82 -26.96
N GLY A 234 9.79 12.10 -25.79
CA GLY A 234 11.16 12.58 -25.65
C GLY A 234 11.36 14.05 -25.97
N LYS A 235 10.29 14.86 -26.00
CA LYS A 235 10.38 16.30 -26.23
C LYS A 235 10.42 17.07 -24.91
N ASP A 236 11.35 18.00 -24.80
CA ASP A 236 11.49 18.86 -23.63
C ASP A 236 10.19 19.61 -23.36
N VAL A 237 9.69 19.51 -22.13
CA VAL A 237 8.48 20.21 -21.67
C VAL A 237 8.79 21.59 -21.07
N ASN A 238 10.06 22.01 -21.12
CA ASN A 238 10.58 23.24 -20.51
C ASN A 238 10.36 23.30 -18.98
N GLU A 239 10.26 22.15 -18.33
CA GLU A 239 10.26 22.04 -16.88
C GLU A 239 11.67 21.72 -16.39
N ILE A 240 12.34 22.72 -15.83
CA ILE A 240 13.70 22.61 -15.31
C ILE A 240 13.62 22.47 -13.79
N ARG A 241 14.24 21.41 -13.26
CA ARG A 241 14.46 21.25 -11.83
C ARG A 241 15.91 21.57 -11.48
N LEU A 242 16.08 22.45 -10.50
CA LEU A 242 17.38 22.87 -9.99
C LEU A 242 17.64 22.17 -8.66
N VAL A 243 18.81 21.54 -8.54
CA VAL A 243 19.29 20.98 -7.27
C VAL A 243 20.50 21.79 -6.81
N PRO A 244 20.41 22.55 -5.72
CA PRO A 244 21.54 23.27 -5.16
C PRO A 244 22.66 22.30 -4.81
N VAL A 245 23.90 22.66 -5.16
CA VAL A 245 25.10 21.96 -4.73
C VAL A 245 25.48 22.47 -3.34
N ALA A 246 25.46 21.60 -2.34
CA ALA A 246 25.84 21.97 -0.98
C ALA A 246 27.33 22.29 -0.89
N THR A 247 27.68 23.37 -0.19
CA THR A 247 29.07 23.65 0.18
C THR A 247 29.42 22.93 1.50
N PRO A 248 30.72 22.67 1.79
CA PRO A 248 31.13 21.93 2.99
C PRO A 248 30.71 22.57 4.32
N ASP A 249 30.52 23.89 4.32
CA ASP A 249 30.19 24.75 5.44
C ASP A 249 28.70 25.15 5.49
N MET A 250 27.89 24.67 4.54
CA MET A 250 26.47 25.02 4.45
C MET A 250 25.64 24.38 5.57
N GLY A 251 24.88 25.20 6.28
CA GLY A 251 23.88 24.73 7.23
C GLY A 251 22.68 24.10 6.50
N LYS A 252 21.99 23.17 7.16
CA LYS A 252 20.80 22.52 6.57
C LYS A 252 19.70 23.51 6.19
N TYR A 253 19.47 24.54 7.01
CA TYR A 253 18.45 25.56 6.76
C TYR A 253 18.85 26.52 5.64
N ASP A 254 20.15 26.78 5.46
CA ASP A 254 20.66 27.56 4.32
C ASP A 254 20.44 26.81 3.01
N TYR A 255 20.67 25.49 3.03
CA TYR A 255 20.35 24.62 1.89
C TYR A 255 18.86 24.66 1.54
N GLU A 256 17.96 24.59 2.53
CA GLU A 256 16.51 24.71 2.31
C GLU A 256 16.14 26.08 1.70
N ALA A 257 16.74 27.16 2.16
CA ALA A 257 16.51 28.48 1.59
C ALA A 257 16.94 28.57 0.12
N LEU A 258 18.09 27.96 -0.24
CA LEU A 258 18.55 27.88 -1.63
C LEU A 258 17.65 26.99 -2.49
N PHE A 259 17.19 25.88 -1.93
CA PHE A 259 16.26 24.97 -2.60
C PHE A 259 14.98 25.72 -2.98
N SER A 260 14.39 26.45 -2.04
CA SER A 260 13.14 27.20 -2.28
C SER A 260 13.31 28.52 -3.03
N LYS A 261 14.54 29.02 -3.23
CA LYS A 261 14.83 30.29 -3.94
C LYS A 261 14.33 30.28 -5.39
N HIS A 262 14.40 29.12 -6.03
CA HIS A 262 14.04 28.93 -7.43
C HIS A 262 12.90 27.92 -7.65
N GLU A 263 12.25 27.46 -6.57
CA GLU A 263 11.11 26.56 -6.68
C GLU A 263 9.88 27.30 -7.26
N THR A 264 9.39 26.81 -8.39
CA THR A 264 7.97 26.91 -8.74
C THR A 264 7.16 26.09 -7.71
N PRO A 265 5.95 26.51 -7.30
CA PRO A 265 5.23 25.87 -6.21
C PRO A 265 4.96 24.37 -6.45
N ILE A 266 5.65 23.56 -5.63
CA ILE A 266 5.27 22.25 -5.09
C ILE A 266 5.39 21.03 -6.04
N GLY A 267 6.44 20.26 -5.78
CA GLY A 267 6.73 18.91 -6.27
C GLY A 267 5.73 17.80 -5.89
N SER A 268 4.44 18.12 -5.72
CA SER A 268 3.40 17.10 -5.85
C SER A 268 2.95 16.96 -7.29
N ARG A 269 3.01 18.04 -8.09
CA ARG A 269 2.47 18.07 -9.45
C ARG A 269 3.42 17.46 -10.45
N THR A 270 4.69 17.85 -10.47
CA THR A 270 5.72 17.27 -11.37
C THR A 270 6.03 15.81 -11.02
N ASP A 271 6.00 15.43 -9.74
CA ASP A 271 6.19 14.04 -9.33
C ASP A 271 4.94 13.19 -9.67
N LEU A 272 3.72 13.76 -9.59
CA LEU A 272 2.51 13.14 -10.15
C LEU A 272 2.57 13.03 -11.68
N GLU A 273 2.92 14.12 -12.36
CA GLU A 273 2.95 14.22 -13.83
C GLU A 273 4.04 13.31 -14.41
N ALA A 274 5.21 13.21 -13.77
CA ALA A 274 6.23 12.23 -14.13
C ALA A 274 5.80 10.78 -13.83
N GLY A 275 5.01 10.54 -12.79
CA GLY A 275 4.37 9.24 -12.54
C GLY A 275 3.32 8.89 -13.61
N ILE A 276 2.55 9.87 -14.06
CA ILE A 276 1.60 9.76 -15.18
C ILE A 276 2.35 9.47 -16.47
N TRP A 277 3.40 10.22 -16.80
CA TRP A 277 4.20 10.01 -18.01
C TRP A 277 4.91 8.67 -18.03
N LYS A 278 5.40 8.19 -16.87
CA LYS A 278 5.93 6.82 -16.77
C LYS A 278 4.86 5.79 -17.14
N THR A 279 3.66 5.92 -16.56
CA THR A 279 2.55 5.00 -16.80
C THR A 279 2.12 5.02 -18.27
N GLU A 280 2.00 6.20 -18.87
CA GLU A 280 1.66 6.38 -20.29
C GLU A 280 2.73 5.81 -21.21
N ARG A 281 4.01 6.01 -20.90
CA ARG A 281 5.12 5.43 -21.66
C ARG A 281 5.13 3.91 -21.57
N ASP A 282 4.91 3.36 -20.37
CA ASP A 282 4.88 1.91 -20.17
C ASP A 282 3.69 1.27 -20.92
N ILE A 283 2.53 1.95 -20.98
CA ILE A 283 1.37 1.57 -21.81
C ILE A 283 1.69 1.65 -23.32
N GLN A 284 2.37 2.70 -23.77
CA GLN A 284 2.75 2.84 -25.18
C GLN A 284 3.75 1.74 -25.59
N MET A 285 4.73 1.44 -24.73
CA MET A 285 5.71 0.37 -24.95
C MET A 285 5.07 -1.02 -24.95
N SER A 286 4.04 -1.25 -24.13
CA SER A 286 3.28 -2.51 -24.19
C SER A 286 2.45 -2.62 -25.46
N ASN A 287 1.86 -1.52 -25.93
CA ASN A 287 1.04 -1.50 -27.14
C ASN A 287 1.87 -1.52 -28.43
N SER A 288 3.12 -1.04 -28.42
CA SER A 288 4.03 -1.09 -29.56
C SER A 288 4.73 -2.44 -29.73
N ASN A 289 4.69 -3.32 -28.72
CA ASN A 289 5.14 -4.70 -28.82
C ASN A 289 4.05 -5.65 -29.38
N ASP A 290 2.82 -5.14 -29.55
CA ASP A 290 1.76 -5.77 -30.33
C ASP A 290 1.72 -5.11 -31.73
N GLU A 291 2.76 -5.30 -32.54
CA GLU A 291 2.66 -5.00 -33.98
C GLU A 291 1.95 -6.14 -34.73
N PRO A 292 1.26 -5.80 -35.83
CA PRO A 292 0.02 -6.43 -36.23
C PRO A 292 0.25 -7.80 -36.89
N THR A 293 -0.53 -8.80 -36.48
CA THR A 293 -0.73 -9.97 -37.32
C THR A 293 -1.32 -9.52 -38.66
N ASP A 294 -0.57 -9.79 -39.73
CA ASP A 294 -0.99 -9.72 -41.13
C ASP A 294 -2.50 -9.96 -41.27
N SER A 295 -3.24 -8.89 -41.59
CA SER A 295 -4.60 -9.04 -42.07
C SER A 295 -4.52 -9.66 -43.47
N PRO A 296 -5.14 -10.83 -43.71
CA PRO A 296 -5.14 -11.41 -45.04
C PRO A 296 -5.87 -10.49 -46.02
N LEU A 297 -5.17 -10.16 -47.10
CA LEU A 297 -5.65 -9.43 -48.28
C LEU A 297 -7.11 -9.82 -48.65
N ASN A 298 -7.97 -8.83 -48.70
CA ASN A 298 -9.35 -8.96 -49.18
C ASN A 298 -9.34 -9.25 -50.71
N PRO A 299 -9.96 -10.33 -51.21
CA PRO A 299 -9.89 -10.73 -52.63
C PRO A 299 -10.70 -9.86 -53.62
N ALA A 300 -11.12 -8.64 -53.24
CA ALA A 300 -12.13 -7.89 -53.98
C ALA A 300 -11.60 -6.80 -54.95
N GLU A 301 -10.29 -6.61 -55.10
CA GLU A 301 -9.73 -5.59 -56.03
C GLU A 301 -8.89 -6.19 -57.17
N LYS A 302 -9.40 -7.28 -57.76
CA LYS A 302 -9.10 -7.64 -59.15
C LYS A 302 -10.42 -7.75 -59.91
N LEU A 303 -10.88 -6.64 -60.51
CA LEU A 303 -11.66 -6.58 -61.76
C LEU A 303 -12.05 -5.13 -62.05
N HIS A 304 -11.98 -4.75 -63.33
CA HIS A 304 -12.09 -3.41 -63.95
C HIS A 304 -10.76 -2.64 -64.04
N LYS A 305 -9.94 -2.64 -65.11
CA LYS A 305 -10.10 -2.86 -66.59
C LYS A 305 -11.44 -3.33 -67.15
#